data_AF-A0A972SBY6-F1
#
_entry.id   AF-A0A972SBY6-F1
#
_cell.length_a   1.000
_cell.length_b   1.000
_cell.length_c   1.000
_cell.angle_alpha   90.00
_cell.angle_beta   90.00
_cell.angle_gamma   90.00
#
_symmetry.space_group_name_H-M   'P 1'
#
loop_
_entity.id
_entity.type
_entity.pdbx_description
1 polymer ?
#
loop_
_entity_poly.entity_id
_entity_poly.type
_entity_poly.pdbx_seq_one_letter_code
_entity_poly.pdbx_strand_id
1 'polypeptide(L)' 'MSNAQARLAHLEDLKARRKAGEIELVAYYKELLQILDDTIQHLSDENISENDAKLQIPLVLVFLEEQIDKLAERGG' A
#
# COMPACT_ATOMS: atom_id res chain seq x y z
N MET A 1 4.07 -11.87 -17.56
CA MET A 1 3.32 -10.66 -17.17
C MET A 1 4.32 -9.62 -16.66
N SER A 2 4.05 -8.32 -16.81
CA SER A 2 4.92 -7.33 -16.18
C SER A 2 4.78 -7.39 -14.66
N ASN A 3 5.83 -7.01 -13.93
CA ASN A 3 5.81 -6.93 -12.47
C ASN A 3 4.66 -6.03 -11.95
N ALA A 4 4.34 -4.95 -12.67
CA ALA A 4 3.21 -4.08 -12.36
C ALA A 4 1.85 -4.78 -12.55
N GLN A 5 1.68 -5.57 -13.62
CA GLN A 5 0.45 -6.34 -13.87
C GLN A 5 0.21 -7.41 -12.80
N ALA A 6 1.27 -8.08 -12.35
CA ALA A 6 1.16 -9.08 -11.29
C ALA A 6 0.72 -8.46 -9.95
N ARG A 7 1.27 -7.30 -9.59
CA ARG A 7 0.86 -6.55 -8.38
C ARG A 7 -0.58 -6.07 -8.45
N LEU A 8 -0.98 -5.53 -9.59
CA LEU A 8 -2.36 -5.10 -9.79
C LEU A 8 -3.33 -6.28 -9.67
N ALA A 9 -2.99 -7.42 -10.27
CA ALA A 9 -3.80 -8.64 -10.16
C ALA A 9 -3.91 -9.11 -8.69
N HIS A 10 -2.80 -9.07 -7.93
CA HIS A 10 -2.80 -9.41 -6.51
C HIS A 10 -3.70 -8.48 -5.70
N LEU A 11 -3.63 -7.17 -5.93
CA LEU A 11 -4.48 -6.19 -5.25
C LEU A 11 -5.97 -6.40 -5.59
N GLU A 12 -6.31 -6.68 -6.84
CA GLU A 12 -7.69 -6.92 -7.26
C GLU A 12 -8.26 -8.23 -6.69
N ASP A 13 -7.45 -9.29 -6.63
CA ASP A 13 -7.82 -10.55 -5.95
C ASP A 13 -8.11 -10.32 -4.45
N LEU A 14 -7.23 -9.59 -3.77
CA LEU A 14 -7.39 -9.27 -2.35
C LEU A 14 -8.68 -8.47 -2.09
N LYS A 15 -8.99 -7.48 -2.94
CA LYS A 15 -10.25 -6.72 -2.89
C LYS A 15 -11.46 -7.62 -3.12
N ALA A 16 -11.39 -8.54 -4.07
CA ALA A 16 -12.47 -9.48 -4.37
C ALA A 16 -12.76 -10.40 -3.19
N ARG A 17 -11.71 -11.01 -2.60
CA ARG A 17 -11.81 -11.84 -1.38
C ARG A 17 -12.43 -11.08 -0.22
N ARG A 18 -12.04 -9.81 0.00
CA ARG A 18 -12.64 -8.96 1.05
C ARG A 18 -14.11 -8.68 0.81
N LYS A 19 -14.49 -8.38 -0.44
CA LYS A 19 -15.87 -8.13 -0.85
C LYS A 19 -16.74 -9.38 -0.70
N ALA A 20 -16.18 -10.57 -0.93
CA ALA A 20 -16.85 -11.85 -0.74
C ALA A 20 -16.97 -12.26 0.74
N GLY A 21 -16.30 -11.56 1.67
CA GLY A 21 -16.29 -11.90 3.09
C GLY A 21 -15.36 -13.06 3.44
N GLU A 22 -14.45 -13.42 2.54
CA GLU A 22 -13.51 -14.54 2.68
C GLU A 22 -12.28 -14.18 3.54
N ILE A 23 -12.11 -12.88 3.84
CA ILE A 23 -11.02 -12.37 4.65
C ILE A 23 -11.53 -11.35 5.67
N GLU A 24 -11.13 -11.57 6.92
CA GLU A 24 -11.42 -10.70 8.04
C GLU A 24 -10.72 -9.35 7.93
N LEU A 25 -11.31 -8.30 8.53
CA LEU A 25 -10.84 -6.93 8.36
C LEU A 25 -9.37 -6.72 8.77
N VAL A 26 -8.94 -7.32 9.88
CA VAL A 26 -7.56 -7.19 10.38
C VAL A 26 -6.57 -7.93 9.47
N ALA A 27 -6.95 -9.11 8.94
CA ALA A 27 -6.12 -9.86 8.00
C ALA A 27 -5.98 -9.09 6.68
N TYR A 28 -7.09 -8.54 6.18
CA TYR A 28 -7.11 -7.69 4.99
C TYR A 28 -6.21 -6.47 5.13
N TYR A 29 -6.27 -5.77 6.27
CA TYR A 29 -5.37 -4.64 6.55
C TYR A 29 -3.89 -5.04 6.52
N LYS A 30 -3.53 -6.18 7.13
CA LYS A 30 -2.15 -6.69 7.10
C LYS A 30 -1.67 -7.04 5.68
N GLU A 31 -2.52 -7.69 4.89
CA GLU A 31 -2.18 -8.01 3.49
C GLU A 31 -2.01 -6.74 2.64
N LEU A 32 -2.83 -5.69 2.87
CA LEU A 32 -2.64 -4.38 2.21
C LEU A 32 -1.29 -3.71 2.58
N LEU A 33 -0.88 -3.78 3.86
CA LEU A 33 0.42 -3.26 4.29
C LEU A 33 1.57 -4.02 3.63
N GLN A 34 1.43 -5.32 3.41
CA GLN A 34 2.44 -6.12 2.73
C GLN A 34 2.56 -5.76 1.24
N ILE A 35 1.44 -5.55 0.55
CA ILE A 35 1.43 -5.05 -0.84
C ILE A 35 2.10 -3.67 -0.91
N LEU A 36 1.88 -2.81 0.08
CA LEU A 36 2.51 -1.49 0.16
C LEU A 36 4.04 -1.61 0.32
N ASP A 37 4.53 -2.45 1.24
CA ASP A 37 5.97 -2.69 1.44
C ASP A 37 6.63 -3.19 0.15
N ASP A 38 6.05 -4.20 -0.49
CA ASP A 38 6.53 -4.74 -1.76
C ASP A 38 6.59 -3.67 -2.87
N THR A 39 5.62 -2.75 -2.87
CA THR A 39 5.55 -1.66 -3.85
C THR A 39 6.64 -0.61 -3.59
N ILE A 40 6.85 -0.23 -2.33
CA ILE A 40 7.87 0.74 -1.92
C ILE A 40 9.27 0.24 -2.29
N GLN A 41 9.57 -1.03 -2.00
CA GLN A 41 10.86 -1.65 -2.33
C GLN A 41 11.17 -1.60 -3.83
N HIS A 42 10.15 -1.55 -4.68
CA HIS A 42 10.35 -1.45 -6.13
C HIS A 42 10.44 0.00 -6.59
N LEU A 43 9.62 0.88 -6.04
CA LEU A 43 9.65 2.30 -6.36
C LEU A 43 10.99 2.96 -5.98
N SER A 44 11.67 2.46 -4.93
CA SER A 44 13.00 2.97 -4.55
C SER A 44 14.08 2.74 -5.60
N ASP A 45 13.90 1.74 -6.47
CA ASP A 45 14.84 1.36 -7.51
C ASP A 45 14.46 1.97 -8.89
N GLU A 46 13.28 2.59 -8.98
CA GLU A 46 12.80 3.20 -10.21
C GLU A 46 13.29 4.64 -10.38
N ASN A 47 13.54 5.03 -11.63
CA ASN A 47 13.83 6.43 -11.96
C ASN A 47 12.52 7.23 -12.03
N ILE A 48 12.10 7.77 -10.89
CA ILE A 48 10.85 8.54 -10.75
C ILE A 48 11.05 9.96 -11.27
N SER A 49 10.13 10.42 -12.13
CA SER A 49 10.17 11.80 -12.63
C SER A 49 9.80 12.81 -11.55
N GLU A 50 10.32 14.04 -11.63
CA GLU A 50 9.98 15.11 -10.67
C GLU A 50 8.47 15.42 -10.65
N ASN A 51 7.81 15.31 -11.80
CA ASN A 51 6.36 15.54 -11.90
C ASN A 51 5.57 14.44 -11.16
N ASP A 52 5.97 13.17 -11.32
CA ASP A 52 5.34 12.07 -10.58
C ASP A 52 5.59 12.22 -9.09
N ALA A 53 6.82 12.55 -8.68
CA ALA A 53 7.15 12.80 -7.27
C ALA A 53 6.28 13.90 -6.66
N LYS A 54 6.09 15.03 -7.36
CA LYS A 54 5.21 16.13 -6.90
C LYS A 54 3.77 15.69 -6.67
N LEU A 55 3.26 14.76 -7.48
CA LEU A 55 1.90 14.22 -7.34
C LEU A 55 1.80 13.19 -6.22
N GLN A 56 2.84 12.38 -6.00
CA GLN A 56 2.81 11.31 -4.99
C GLN A 56 3.11 11.80 -3.57
N ILE A 57 3.99 12.79 -3.39
CA ILE A 57 4.41 13.28 -2.05
C ILE A 57 3.22 13.59 -1.13
N PRO A 58 2.18 14.36 -1.55
CA PRO A 58 1.07 14.68 -0.67
C PRO A 58 0.29 13.45 -0.19
N LEU A 59 0.17 12.43 -1.04
CA LEU A 59 -0.54 11.19 -0.72
C LEU A 59 0.24 10.37 0.32
N VAL A 60 1.56 10.30 0.15
CA VAL A 60 2.44 9.60 1.09
C VAL A 60 2.48 10.30 2.45
N LEU A 61 2.52 11.63 2.48
CA LEU A 61 2.49 12.41 3.72
C LEU A 61 1.23 12.12 4.54
N VAL A 62 0.05 12.23 3.93
CA VAL A 62 -1.23 11.97 4.61
C VAL A 62 -1.27 10.55 5.18
N PHE A 63 -0.78 9.57 4.42
CA PHE A 63 -0.72 8.20 4.89
C PHE A 63 0.21 8.04 6.10
N LEU A 64 1.43 8.59 6.03
CA LEU A 64 2.43 8.49 7.09
C LEU A 64 1.98 9.18 8.37
N GLU A 65 1.44 10.39 8.27
CA GLU A 65 0.92 11.14 9.43
C GLU A 65 -0.14 10.32 10.18
N GLU A 66 -1.14 9.80 9.47
CA GLU A 66 -2.17 8.96 10.08
C GLU A 66 -1.57 7.69 10.73
N GLN A 67 -0.61 7.02 10.09
CA GLN A 67 -0.01 5.83 10.66
C GLN A 67 0.84 6.13 11.90
N ILE A 68 1.60 7.24 11.91
CA ILE A 68 2.42 7.67 13.04
C ILE A 68 1.52 8.00 14.24
N ASP A 69 0.44 8.76 14.01
CA ASP A 69 -0.52 9.09 15.07
C ASP A 69 -1.15 7.83 15.66
N LYS A 70 -1.56 6.87 14.80
CA LYS A 70 -2.12 5.59 15.25
C LYS A 70 -1.10 4.70 15.97
N LEU A 71 0.18 4.78 15.63
CA LEU A 71 1.24 4.08 16.36
C LEU A 71 1.42 4.66 17.76
N ALA A 72 1.45 5.98 17.88
CA ALA A 72 1.53 6.67 19.17
C ALA A 72 0.32 6.33 20.08
N GLU A 73 -0.89 6.30 19.53
CA GLU A 73 -2.10 5.90 20.26
C GLU A 73 -2.02 4.45 20.81
N ARG A 74 -1.31 3.56 20.11
CA ARG A 74 -1.14 2.14 20.49
C ARG A 74 0.03 1.92 21.46
N GLY A 75 0.73 2.98 21.86
CA GLY A 75 1.90 2.92 22.74
C GLY A 75 3.19 2.50 22.02
N GLY A 76 3.28 2.76 20.71
CA GLY A 76 4.53 2.75 19.97
C GLY A 76 5.47 3.88 20.37
#